data_AF-A0A087UHU0-F1
#
_entry.id   AF-A0A087UHU0-F1
#
_cell.length_a   1.000
_cell.length_b   1.000
_cell.length_c   1.000
_cell.angle_alpha   90.00
_cell.angle_beta   90.00
_cell.angle_gamma   90.00
#
_symmetry.space_group_name_H-M   'P 1'
#
loop_
_entity.id
_entity.type
_entity.pdbx_description
1 polymer ?
#
loop_
_entity_poly.entity_id
_entity_poly.type
_entity_poly.pdbx_seq_one_letter_code
_entity_poly.pdbx_strand_id
1 'polypeptide(L)'
;MSCSDKIALWNVCGLQGALLSHFFAEPIYLSSFTVGKCPFENSALQRAIFERIYKVTDLPPQYRVNKPVLYQSSLSFEYSKENLLKKNQAVTPCPASIIWNDTLKPVEICIDGRKQGVTKKNLNKPSSRVSICKSVLFEKFLEVLQEYRRNNKKYALDVEGKLTYWDYKVIAQDYQKAKLSVFKIFSGWKRKP
;
A
#
# COMPACT_ATOMS: atom_id res chain seq x y z
N MET A 1 -9.77 6.60 5.11
CA MET A 1 -8.40 6.52 5.65
C MET A 1 -7.49 7.39 4.81
N SER A 2 -6.76 8.29 5.46
CA SER A 2 -5.78 9.19 4.83
C SER A 2 -4.50 8.45 4.44
N CYS A 3 -3.58 9.11 3.72
CA CYS A 3 -2.28 8.52 3.39
C CYS A 3 -1.42 8.28 4.64
N SER A 4 -1.43 9.20 5.61
CA SER A 4 -0.71 9.00 6.87
C SER A 4 -1.27 7.81 7.66
N ASP A 5 -2.58 7.57 7.64
CA ASP A 5 -3.17 6.38 8.30
C ASP A 5 -2.69 5.08 7.66
N LYS A 6 -2.59 5.05 6.33
CA LYS A 6 -2.08 3.88 5.60
C LYS A 6 -0.60 3.65 5.92
N ILE A 7 0.21 4.70 5.97
CA ILE A 7 1.64 4.60 6.31
C ILE A 7 1.82 4.12 7.75
N ALA A 8 1.03 4.64 8.70
CA ALA A 8 1.05 4.16 10.08
C ALA A 8 0.67 2.66 10.17
N LEU A 9 -0.31 2.21 9.38
CA LEU A 9 -0.62 0.77 9.27
C LEU A 9 0.57 -0.02 8.73
N TRP A 10 1.26 0.48 7.70
CA TRP A 10 2.46 -0.17 7.15
C TRP A 10 3.60 -0.25 8.16
N ASN A 11 3.74 0.74 9.03
CA ASN A 11 4.70 0.72 10.13
C ASN A 11 4.38 -0.31 11.22
N VAL A 12 3.29 -1.09 11.09
CA VAL A 12 3.04 -2.24 11.95
C VAL A 12 2.93 -3.52 11.13
N CYS A 13 2.09 -3.52 10.11
CA CYS A 13 1.79 -4.73 9.32
C CYS A 13 2.79 -5.01 8.20
N GLY A 14 3.70 -4.08 7.91
CA GLY A 14 4.55 -4.10 6.73
C GLY A 14 3.84 -3.67 5.45
N LEU A 15 4.64 -3.38 4.43
CA LEU A 15 4.23 -2.87 3.12
C LEU A 15 3.61 -3.96 2.23
N GLN A 16 4.02 -5.21 2.42
CA GLN A 16 3.72 -6.36 1.55
C GLN A 16 2.23 -6.72 1.55
N GLY A 17 1.51 -6.38 2.61
CA GLY A 17 0.10 -6.71 2.77
C GLY A 17 -0.16 -8.21 3.01
N ALA A 18 -1.43 -8.54 3.25
CA ALA A 18 -1.85 -9.90 3.65
C ALA A 18 -1.54 -11.01 2.63
N LEU A 19 -1.55 -10.70 1.33
CA LEU A 19 -1.30 -11.72 0.31
C LEU A 19 0.17 -12.10 0.28
N LEU A 20 1.07 -11.11 0.21
CA LEU A 20 2.49 -11.41 0.12
C LEU A 20 3.09 -11.87 1.45
N SER A 21 2.46 -11.58 2.60
CA SER A 21 2.91 -12.11 3.89
C SER A 21 2.90 -13.65 3.98
N HIS A 22 2.24 -14.33 3.04
CA HIS A 22 2.34 -15.79 2.91
C HIS A 22 3.76 -16.28 2.58
N PHE A 23 4.54 -15.47 1.85
CA PHE A 23 5.85 -15.88 1.33
C PHE A 23 7.04 -15.37 2.13
N PHE A 24 6.84 -14.39 3.01
CA PHE A 24 7.92 -13.75 3.75
C PHE A 24 7.95 -14.22 5.19
N ALA A 25 9.14 -14.59 5.68
CA ALA A 25 9.36 -14.93 7.08
C ALA A 25 9.20 -13.70 8.00
N GLU A 26 9.51 -12.51 7.50
CA GLU A 26 9.41 -11.25 8.23
C GLU A 26 8.66 -10.18 7.42
N PRO A 27 7.89 -9.28 8.05
CA PRO A 27 7.24 -8.18 7.35
C PRO A 27 8.27 -7.18 6.78
N ILE A 28 7.94 -6.57 5.64
CA ILE A 28 8.81 -5.61 4.96
C ILE A 28 8.44 -4.19 5.40
N TYR A 29 9.41 -3.46 5.95
CA TYR A 29 9.21 -2.10 6.45
C TYR A 29 10.05 -1.08 5.69
N LEU A 30 9.58 0.17 5.64
CA LEU A 30 10.40 1.28 5.19
C LEU A 30 11.48 1.58 6.24
N SER A 31 12.74 1.64 5.81
CA SER A 31 13.84 2.13 6.64
C SER A 31 13.81 3.65 6.82
N SER A 32 13.28 4.36 5.83
CA SER A 32 13.18 5.81 5.83
C SER A 32 11.93 6.33 5.13
N PHE A 33 11.54 7.55 5.48
CA PHE A 33 10.46 8.29 4.85
C PHE A 33 10.90 9.73 4.59
N THR A 34 10.99 10.10 3.32
CA THR A 34 11.44 11.43 2.89
C THR A 34 10.26 12.24 2.36
N VAL A 35 10.03 13.43 2.92
CA VAL A 35 9.07 14.39 2.39
C VAL A 35 9.78 15.43 1.52
N GLY A 36 9.13 15.85 0.43
CA GLY A 36 9.60 16.99 -0.37
C GLY A 36 9.57 18.30 0.42
N LYS A 37 10.17 19.36 -0.13
CA LYS A 37 10.10 20.70 0.49
C LYS A 37 8.65 21.18 0.54
N CYS A 38 8.17 21.46 1.75
CA CYS A 38 6.83 21.96 2.06
C CYS A 38 6.84 22.58 3.47
N PRO A 39 5.77 23.29 3.88
CA PRO A 39 5.55 23.61 5.28
C PRO A 39 5.64 22.34 6.12
N PHE A 40 6.62 22.29 7.02
CA PHE A 40 7.03 21.08 7.70
C PHE A 40 7.14 21.31 9.20
N GLU A 41 6.48 20.46 9.95
CA GLU A 41 6.60 20.39 11.39
C GLU A 41 6.98 18.95 11.75
N ASN A 42 8.22 18.78 12.24
CA ASN A 42 8.78 17.46 12.49
C ASN A 42 7.94 16.65 13.50
N SER A 43 7.48 17.29 14.57
CA SER A 43 6.58 16.69 15.58
C SER A 43 5.28 16.20 14.98
N ALA A 44 4.65 16.98 14.10
CA ALA A 44 3.43 16.57 13.41
C ALA A 44 3.68 15.35 12.50
N LEU A 45 4.83 15.31 11.80
CA LEU A 45 5.18 14.18 10.95
C LEU A 45 5.46 12.91 11.78
N GLN A 46 6.27 13.00 12.85
CA GLN A 46 6.56 11.88 13.74
C GLN A 46 5.26 11.30 14.31
N ARG A 47 4.38 12.17 14.82
CA ARG A 47 3.06 11.79 15.32
C ARG A 47 2.23 11.05 14.28
N ALA A 48 2.19 11.54 13.05
CA ALA A 48 1.40 10.97 11.98
C ALA A 48 1.94 9.62 11.47
N ILE A 49 3.27 9.47 11.42
CA ILE A 49 3.93 8.30 10.82
C ILE A 49 4.08 7.15 11.82
N PHE A 50 4.47 7.41 13.07
CA PHE A 50 4.75 6.32 14.02
C PHE A 50 4.38 6.58 15.50
N GLU A 51 4.33 7.80 16.03
CA GLU A 51 4.15 7.92 17.50
C GLU A 51 2.73 7.53 17.94
N ARG A 52 1.73 7.85 17.13
CA ARG A 52 0.33 7.51 17.44
C ARG A 52 0.05 6.00 17.46
N ILE A 53 0.97 5.17 16.97
CA ILE A 53 0.89 3.70 16.99
C ILE A 53 1.84 3.07 18.01
N TYR A 54 2.55 3.86 18.84
CA TYR A 54 3.44 3.31 19.88
C TYR A 54 2.72 2.49 20.94
N LYS A 55 1.41 2.74 21.14
CA LYS A 55 0.57 1.96 22.06
C LYS A 55 0.14 0.60 21.48
N VAL A 56 0.53 0.27 20.25
CA VAL A 56 0.25 -1.05 19.67
C VAL A 56 1.13 -2.10 20.36
N THR A 57 0.48 -3.05 21.02
CA THR A 57 1.11 -4.18 21.73
C THR A 57 0.64 -5.51 21.14
N ASP A 58 1.17 -6.61 21.69
CA ASP A 58 0.73 -7.99 21.39
C ASP A 58 0.79 -8.33 19.91
N LEU A 59 1.92 -7.94 19.29
CA LEU A 59 2.17 -8.23 17.88
C LEU A 59 2.61 -9.69 17.70
N PRO A 60 2.21 -10.34 16.59
CA PRO A 60 2.72 -11.66 16.25
C PRO A 60 4.24 -11.67 16.07
N PRO A 61 4.88 -12.86 16.07
CA PRO A 61 6.31 -12.98 15.84
C PRO A 61 6.76 -12.22 14.58
N GLN A 62 7.93 -11.58 14.64
CA GLN A 62 8.52 -10.76 13.57
C GLN A 62 7.80 -9.44 13.22
N TYR A 63 6.56 -9.24 13.66
CA TYR A 63 5.88 -7.94 13.54
C TYR A 63 6.35 -7.00 14.64
N ARG A 64 6.57 -5.73 14.27
CA ARG A 64 7.00 -4.68 15.19
C ARG A 64 6.39 -3.34 14.83
N VAL A 65 6.42 -2.41 15.78
CA VAL A 65 6.19 -0.98 15.50
C VAL A 65 7.46 -0.40 14.91
N ASN A 66 7.47 -0.21 13.59
CA ASN A 66 8.58 0.36 12.84
C ASN A 66 8.69 1.87 13.06
N LYS A 67 9.93 2.33 13.27
CA LYS A 67 10.28 3.74 13.38
C LYS A 67 11.22 4.11 12.22
N PRO A 68 10.70 4.48 11.04
CA PRO A 68 11.54 4.89 9.93
C PRO A 68 12.28 6.19 10.26
N VAL A 69 13.47 6.35 9.70
CA VAL A 69 14.17 7.64 9.72
C VAL A 69 13.38 8.64 8.88
N LEU A 70 13.12 9.83 9.43
CA LEU A 70 12.39 10.87 8.71
C LEU A 70 13.36 11.88 8.13
N TYR A 71 13.20 12.18 6.84
CA TYR A 71 13.97 13.20 6.15
C TYR A 71 13.05 14.23 5.52
N GLN A 72 13.54 15.47 5.42
CA GLN A 72 12.95 16.48 4.56
C GLN A 72 13.97 16.86 3.49
N SER A 73 13.54 16.81 2.23
CA SER A 73 14.35 17.27 1.11
C SER A 73 14.43 18.80 1.10
N SER A 74 15.62 19.33 0.81
CA SER A 74 15.84 20.75 0.52
C SER A 74 15.40 21.14 -0.90
N LEU A 75 15.12 20.16 -1.77
CA LEU A 75 14.73 20.38 -3.15
C LEU A 75 13.28 20.83 -3.25
N SER A 76 13.08 21.94 -3.95
CA SER A 76 11.77 22.50 -4.25
C SER A 76 11.20 21.85 -5.51
N PHE A 77 10.01 21.25 -5.42
CA PHE A 77 9.32 20.72 -6.60
C PHE A 77 8.64 21.86 -7.36
N GLU A 78 9.00 22.05 -8.64
CA GLU A 78 8.52 23.15 -9.47
C GLU A 78 6.99 23.18 -9.56
N TYR A 79 6.36 22.02 -9.72
CA TYR A 79 4.90 21.88 -9.81
C TYR A 79 4.22 21.67 -8.44
N SER A 80 4.88 22.03 -7.33
CA SER A 80 4.24 22.02 -6.02
C SER A 80 3.14 23.07 -5.92
N LYS A 81 2.15 22.83 -5.06
CA LYS A 81 1.05 23.77 -4.80
C LYS A 81 1.57 25.17 -4.44
N GLU A 82 2.59 25.25 -3.59
CA GLU A 82 3.18 26.52 -3.16
C GLU A 82 3.80 27.29 -4.33
N ASN A 83 4.56 26.62 -5.19
CA ASN A 83 5.21 27.28 -6.33
C ASN A 83 4.20 27.66 -7.43
N LEU A 84 3.18 26.84 -7.65
CA LEU A 84 2.15 27.14 -8.63
C LEU A 84 1.27 28.32 -8.19
N LEU A 85 0.96 28.47 -6.88
CA LEU A 85 0.21 29.60 -6.35
C LEU A 85 0.96 30.94 -6.42
N LYS A 86 2.29 30.94 -6.56
CA LYS A 86 3.07 32.16 -6.83
C LYS A 86 2.82 32.71 -8.23
N LYS A 87 2.44 31.84 -9.18
CA LYS A 87 2.23 32.18 -10.60
C LYS A 87 0.76 32.20 -11.02
N ASN A 88 -0.13 31.59 -10.22
CA ASN A 88 -1.53 31.39 -10.56
C ASN A 88 -2.44 31.76 -9.38
N GLN A 89 -3.59 32.38 -9.66
CA GLN A 89 -4.58 32.74 -8.63
C GLN A 89 -5.18 31.51 -7.93
N ALA A 90 -5.31 30.39 -8.65
CA ALA A 90 -5.83 29.13 -8.14
C ALA A 90 -5.11 27.95 -8.79
N VAL A 91 -5.07 26.82 -8.09
CA VAL A 91 -4.44 25.58 -8.55
C VAL A 91 -5.34 24.40 -8.23
N THR A 92 -5.49 23.49 -9.19
CA THR A 92 -6.36 22.30 -9.08
C THR A 92 -5.51 21.04 -9.29
N PRO A 93 -5.64 20.01 -8.44
CA PRO A 93 -4.92 18.75 -8.64
C PRO A 93 -5.38 18.05 -9.92
N CYS A 94 -4.44 17.41 -10.61
CA CYS A 94 -4.75 16.56 -11.76
C CYS A 94 -5.52 15.31 -11.29
N PRO A 95 -6.60 14.89 -11.98
CA PRO A 95 -7.31 13.65 -11.65
C PRO A 95 -6.57 12.39 -12.09
N ALA A 96 -5.55 12.54 -12.95
CA ALA A 96 -4.75 11.43 -13.44
C ALA A 96 -3.62 11.08 -12.46
N SER A 97 -3.26 9.80 -12.45
CA SER A 97 -2.10 9.26 -11.74
C SER A 97 -1.21 8.50 -12.71
N ILE A 98 0.10 8.55 -12.47
CA ILE A 98 1.10 7.84 -13.25
C ILE A 98 1.51 6.59 -12.48
N ILE A 99 1.52 5.45 -13.15
CA ILE A 99 1.94 4.16 -12.59
C ILE A 99 3.13 3.68 -13.41
N TRP A 100 4.26 3.48 -12.72
CA TRP A 100 5.48 3.00 -13.32
C TRP A 100 6.23 2.12 -12.33
N ASN A 101 6.86 1.07 -12.83
CA ASN A 101 7.96 0.38 -12.17
C ASN A 101 8.95 -0.08 -13.25
N ASP A 102 10.12 -0.53 -12.85
CA ASP A 102 11.20 -0.96 -13.74
C ASP A 102 10.81 -2.12 -14.68
N THR A 103 9.92 -3.00 -14.22
CA THR A 103 9.38 -4.13 -14.99
C THR A 103 8.20 -3.78 -15.90
N LEU A 104 7.47 -2.70 -15.61
CA LEU A 104 6.28 -2.26 -16.34
C LEU A 104 6.70 -1.24 -17.40
N LYS A 105 6.77 -1.70 -18.65
CA LYS A 105 6.99 -0.84 -19.82
C LYS A 105 5.86 -1.10 -20.83
N PRO A 106 5.16 -0.07 -21.33
CA PRO A 106 5.30 1.37 -21.05
C PRO A 106 4.64 1.83 -19.73
N VAL A 107 4.88 3.09 -19.36
CA VAL A 107 4.20 3.79 -18.23
C VAL A 107 2.68 3.73 -18.41
N GLU A 108 1.95 3.44 -17.35
CA GLU A 108 0.48 3.45 -17.35
C GLU A 108 -0.07 4.76 -16.77
N ILE A 109 -1.00 5.41 -17.49
CA ILE A 109 -1.74 6.56 -16.97
C ILE A 109 -3.11 6.07 -16.49
N CYS A 110 -3.47 6.42 -15.25
CA CYS A 110 -4.68 5.99 -14.58
C CYS A 110 -5.60 7.18 -14.28
N ILE A 111 -6.86 7.08 -14.67
CA ILE A 111 -7.94 8.04 -14.38
C ILE A 111 -9.08 7.25 -13.76
N ASP A 112 -9.56 7.66 -12.58
CA ASP A 112 -10.64 7.00 -11.84
C ASP A 112 -10.45 5.47 -11.66
N GLY A 113 -9.20 5.06 -11.45
CA GLY A 113 -8.84 3.64 -11.23
C GLY A 113 -8.77 2.78 -12.50
N ARG A 114 -8.78 3.39 -13.68
CA ARG A 114 -8.76 2.72 -14.99
C ARG A 114 -7.68 3.31 -15.88
N LYS A 115 -7.24 2.55 -16.88
CA LYS A 115 -6.30 3.05 -17.90
C LYS A 115 -6.90 4.25 -18.63
N GLN A 116 -6.08 5.28 -18.88
CA GLN A 116 -6.49 6.43 -19.68
C GLN A 116 -6.92 5.98 -21.09
N GLY A 117 -7.99 6.60 -21.61
CA GLY A 117 -8.52 6.28 -22.94
C GLY A 117 -9.50 5.10 -22.97
N VAL A 118 -9.78 4.45 -21.83
CA VAL A 118 -10.83 3.43 -21.76
C VAL A 118 -12.20 4.03 -22.07
N THR A 119 -12.83 3.53 -23.13
CA THR A 119 -14.18 3.94 -23.54
C THR A 119 -15.26 3.20 -22.73
N LYS A 120 -16.48 3.77 -22.70
CA LYS A 120 -17.66 3.12 -22.06
C LYS A 120 -17.88 1.68 -22.53
N LYS A 121 -17.67 1.41 -23.82
CA LYS A 121 -17.81 0.08 -24.44
C LYS A 121 -16.78 -0.94 -23.93
N ASN A 122 -15.63 -0.48 -23.45
CA ASN A 122 -14.52 -1.34 -23.01
C ASN A 122 -14.36 -1.42 -21.49
N LEU A 123 -15.26 -0.80 -20.72
CA LEU A 123 -15.15 -0.68 -19.25
C LEU A 123 -14.95 -2.03 -18.54
N ASN A 124 -15.66 -3.06 -18.98
CA ASN A 124 -15.65 -4.38 -18.34
C ASN A 124 -14.60 -5.33 -18.91
N LYS A 125 -13.81 -4.90 -19.91
CA LYS A 125 -12.78 -5.73 -20.51
C LYS A 125 -11.52 -5.76 -19.65
N PRO A 126 -10.77 -6.88 -19.60
CA PRO A 126 -9.48 -6.93 -18.91
C PRO A 126 -8.50 -5.84 -19.33
N SER A 127 -8.56 -5.40 -20.60
CA SER A 127 -7.74 -4.30 -21.12
C SER A 127 -7.97 -2.94 -20.46
N SER A 128 -9.07 -2.75 -19.72
CA SER A 128 -9.33 -1.50 -18.97
C SER A 128 -8.62 -1.43 -17.61
N ARG A 129 -8.17 -2.59 -17.10
CA ARG A 129 -7.59 -2.73 -15.77
C ARG A 129 -6.19 -2.13 -15.72
N VAL A 130 -5.92 -1.35 -14.69
CA VAL A 130 -4.56 -0.93 -14.35
C VAL A 130 -3.80 -2.08 -13.69
N SER A 131 -2.48 -2.13 -13.92
CA SER A 131 -1.59 -3.20 -13.43
C SER A 131 -1.64 -3.40 -11.90
N ILE A 132 -1.90 -2.34 -11.14
CA ILE A 132 -1.94 -2.36 -9.67
C ILE A 132 -3.34 -2.60 -9.09
N CYS A 133 -4.35 -2.90 -9.91
CA CYS A 133 -5.69 -3.18 -9.40
C CYS A 133 -5.75 -4.54 -8.70
N LYS A 134 -6.74 -4.73 -7.81
CA LYS A 134 -6.86 -5.95 -7.00
C LYS A 134 -6.91 -7.24 -7.83
N SER A 135 -7.61 -7.24 -8.97
CA SER A 135 -7.73 -8.42 -9.83
C SER A 135 -6.36 -8.84 -10.38
N VAL A 136 -5.63 -7.89 -10.98
CA VAL A 136 -4.34 -8.17 -11.61
C VAL A 136 -3.29 -8.56 -10.55
N LEU A 137 -3.27 -7.89 -9.41
CA LEU A 137 -2.36 -8.26 -8.31
C LEU A 137 -2.69 -9.64 -7.70
N PHE A 138 -3.98 -10.03 -7.69
CA PHE A 138 -4.38 -11.35 -7.22
C PHE A 138 -4.04 -12.46 -8.22
N GLU A 139 -4.23 -12.22 -9.51
CA GLU A 139 -3.78 -13.12 -10.59
C GLU A 139 -2.26 -13.39 -10.46
N LYS A 140 -1.44 -12.34 -10.30
CA LYS A 140 -0.01 -12.46 -10.04
C LYS A 140 0.32 -13.21 -8.74
N PHE A 141 -0.44 -12.98 -7.68
CA PHE A 141 -0.26 -13.72 -6.43
C PHE A 141 -0.49 -15.23 -6.62
N LEU A 142 -1.51 -15.62 -7.40
CA LEU A 142 -1.80 -17.02 -7.67
C LEU A 142 -0.69 -17.68 -8.52
N GLU A 143 -0.13 -16.97 -9.49
CA GLU A 143 1.03 -17.42 -10.27
C GLU A 143 2.23 -17.71 -9.36
N VAL A 144 2.59 -16.75 -8.49
CA VAL A 144 3.69 -16.91 -7.52
C VAL A 144 3.40 -18.05 -6.53
N LEU A 145 2.16 -18.18 -6.06
CA LEU A 145 1.77 -19.26 -5.16
C LEU A 145 1.95 -20.64 -5.81
N GLN A 146 1.56 -20.78 -7.08
CA GLN A 146 1.75 -22.02 -7.83
C GLN A 146 3.23 -22.38 -7.96
N GLU A 147 4.07 -21.42 -8.31
CA GLU A 147 5.51 -21.63 -8.41
C GLU A 147 6.13 -21.97 -7.05
N TYR A 148 5.75 -21.24 -6.01
CA TYR A 148 6.24 -21.47 -4.65
C TYR A 148 5.89 -22.89 -4.16
N ARG A 149 4.67 -23.37 -4.41
CA ARG A 149 4.25 -24.75 -4.09
C ARG A 149 5.06 -25.80 -4.84
N ARG A 150 5.37 -25.56 -6.12
CA ARG A 150 6.19 -26.48 -6.94
C ARG A 150 7.59 -26.64 -6.36
N ASN A 151 8.17 -25.55 -5.86
CA ASN A 151 9.53 -25.53 -5.32
C ASN A 151 9.59 -25.92 -3.83
N ASN A 152 8.50 -25.75 -3.08
CA ASN A 152 8.41 -26.02 -1.65
C ASN A 152 7.29 -27.01 -1.33
N LYS A 153 7.54 -28.31 -1.55
CA LYS A 153 6.54 -29.39 -1.34
C LYS A 153 5.95 -29.45 0.08
N LYS A 154 6.63 -28.87 1.09
CA LYS A 154 6.14 -28.78 2.48
C LYS A 154 5.25 -27.57 2.74
N TYR A 155 5.17 -26.62 1.80
CA TYR A 155 4.31 -25.45 1.93
C TYR A 155 2.88 -25.82 1.55
N ALA A 156 2.23 -26.53 2.45
CA ALA A 156 0.79 -26.72 2.40
C ALA A 156 0.15 -25.47 3.00
N LEU A 157 -0.06 -24.43 2.17
CA LEU A 157 -1.34 -23.72 2.31
C LEU A 157 -2.39 -24.76 1.96
N ASP A 158 -2.77 -25.54 2.97
CA ASP A 158 -3.61 -26.73 2.91
C ASP A 158 -5.05 -26.27 2.76
N VAL A 159 -5.34 -25.75 1.58
CA VAL A 159 -6.65 -25.22 1.26
C VAL A 159 -7.15 -25.94 0.03
N GLU A 160 -7.82 -27.04 0.33
CA GLU A 160 -8.62 -27.79 -0.63
C GLU A 160 -9.73 -26.86 -1.15
N GLY A 161 -9.77 -26.66 -2.47
CA GLY A 161 -10.84 -25.93 -3.14
C GLY A 161 -10.46 -24.59 -3.78
N LYS A 162 -11.44 -24.00 -4.47
CA LYS A 162 -11.31 -22.70 -5.16
C LYS A 162 -11.49 -21.55 -4.16
N LEU A 163 -10.40 -21.11 -3.55
CA LEU A 163 -10.40 -19.95 -2.66
C LEU A 163 -10.58 -18.62 -3.41
N THR A 164 -11.25 -17.68 -2.74
CA THR A 164 -11.41 -16.31 -3.20
C THR A 164 -10.26 -15.41 -2.76
N TYR A 165 -10.20 -14.19 -3.33
CA TYR A 165 -9.29 -13.14 -2.88
C TYR A 165 -9.40 -12.85 -1.37
N TRP A 166 -10.61 -12.94 -0.80
CA TRP A 166 -10.82 -12.66 0.61
C TRP A 166 -10.26 -13.78 1.49
N ASP A 167 -10.47 -15.03 1.09
CA ASP A 167 -10.02 -16.20 1.86
C ASP A 167 -8.50 -16.19 2.03
N TYR A 168 -7.75 -15.97 0.95
CA TYR A 168 -6.29 -15.85 1.02
C TYR A 168 -5.84 -14.72 1.95
N LYS A 169 -6.60 -13.62 2.06
CA LYS A 169 -6.25 -12.56 3.01
C LYS A 169 -6.50 -12.98 4.45
N VAL A 170 -7.60 -13.65 4.73
CA VAL A 170 -7.96 -14.08 6.09
C VAL A 170 -7.00 -15.17 6.59
N ILE A 171 -6.54 -16.06 5.71
CA ILE A 171 -5.59 -17.13 6.06
C ILE A 171 -4.23 -16.58 6.55
N ALA A 172 -3.85 -15.36 6.16
CA ALA A 172 -2.67 -14.68 6.69
C ALA A 172 -2.89 -14.22 8.14
N GLN A 173 -2.98 -15.17 9.08
CA GLN A 173 -3.44 -14.94 10.45
C GLN A 173 -2.59 -13.92 11.20
N ASP A 174 -1.26 -14.01 11.10
CA ASP A 174 -0.37 -13.07 11.79
C ASP A 174 -0.51 -11.65 11.23
N TYR A 175 -0.60 -11.51 9.90
CA TYR A 175 -0.93 -10.21 9.31
C TYR A 175 -2.26 -9.67 9.83
N GLN A 176 -3.31 -10.50 9.91
CA GLN A 176 -4.62 -10.05 10.41
C GLN A 176 -4.57 -9.68 11.89
N LYS A 177 -3.84 -10.43 12.74
CA LYS A 177 -3.64 -10.11 14.16
C LYS A 177 -2.93 -8.76 14.33
N ALA A 178 -1.81 -8.54 13.64
CA ALA A 178 -1.09 -7.28 13.66
C ALA A 178 -1.99 -6.10 13.23
N LYS A 179 -2.77 -6.30 12.18
CA LYS A 179 -3.74 -5.30 11.67
C LYS A 179 -4.86 -5.01 12.65
N LEU A 180 -5.37 -6.03 13.36
CA LEU A 180 -6.37 -5.83 14.41
C LEU A 180 -5.80 -5.03 15.57
N SER A 181 -4.55 -5.26 15.98
CA SER A 181 -3.91 -4.46 17.04
C SER A 181 -3.81 -2.98 16.65
N VAL A 182 -3.55 -2.65 15.39
CA VAL A 182 -3.60 -1.27 14.89
C VAL A 182 -5.01 -0.68 14.97
N PHE A 183 -6.03 -1.46 14.62
CA PHE A 183 -7.42 -0.99 14.64
C PHE A 183 -7.97 -0.74 16.05
N LYS A 184 -7.42 -1.41 17.07
CA LYS A 184 -7.74 -1.08 18.47
C LYS A 184 -7.34 0.36 18.83
N ILE A 185 -6.27 0.88 18.22
CA ILE A 185 -5.81 2.26 18.42
C ILE A 185 -6.60 3.25 17.54
N PHE A 186 -6.95 2.85 16.32
CA PHE A 186 -7.73 3.68 15.39
C PHE A 186 -9.21 3.32 15.38
N SER A 187 -9.97 3.79 16.37
CA SER A 187 -11.43 3.56 16.49
C SER A 187 -12.24 3.98 15.26
N GLY A 188 -11.79 5.00 14.51
CA GLY A 188 -12.45 5.49 13.29
C GLY A 188 -12.05 4.80 11.98
N TRP A 189 -11.39 3.64 12.02
CA TRP A 189 -10.89 3.01 10.80
C TRP A 189 -12.02 2.47 9.90
N LYS A 190 -12.34 3.20 8.82
CA LYS A 190 -13.36 2.78 7.84
C LYS A 190 -12.86 1.61 7.00
N ARG A 191 -13.67 0.54 6.93
CA ARG A 191 -13.46 -0.62 6.06
C ARG A 191 -14.32 -0.50 4.82
N LYS A 192 -13.81 -0.97 3.69
CA LYS A 192 -14.66 -1.17 2.51
C LYS A 192 -15.54 -2.41 2.77
N PRO A 193 -16.79 -2.42 2.26
CA PRO A 193 -17.60 -3.63 2.22
C PRO A 193 -16.83 -4.80 1.60
#